data_AF-A0A5C3P2Z1-F1
#
_entry.id   AF-A0A5C3P2Z1-F1
#
_cell.length_a   1.000
_cell.length_b   1.000
_cell.length_c   1.000
_cell.angle_alpha   90.00
_cell.angle_beta   90.00
_cell.angle_gamma   90.00
#
_symmetry.space_group_name_H-M   'P 1'
#
loop_
_entity.id
_entity.type
_entity.pdbx_description
1 polymer ?
#
loop_
_entity_poly.entity_id
_entity_poly.type
_entity_poly.pdbx_seq_one_letter_code
_entity_poly.pdbx_strand_id
1 'polypeptide(L)'
;MSIIAPDSPCRFTPKGEYKKPAFIKFDPEDDGALLDEIFWEDPLTFTPRRCRNGYVEHWGLYPCDEDKITEVPIIRIQTRKFTTQFIYDDKTKILPELQFVNALIDKKINELAQVDLGDLRRRDYTLYVAVSFLEHPTDPTAHRYWRRIRVSGGLPLAVFADKVLTPVWGWVRNLHAHTFHDMKDGAMFGPKDCNSIDIMHHMDNAGYAYIPEESYCIAHILREPGDVMFYHYDFGDNWFLDIKLEDIAPVESSTGAVVVLGGRGGRLPDGDRVGTWDWQQYLKKADESTLESDDYDGKMYAVAKLFCTTNYNDLEPPRNPLTYSFDYFDLAECRAEVRAALDSKASLPYASKKFITPIGEGSLEKLLELNQVSSRLGINFKNLKKGTAVVQTMTGPDGEQFIEEGIVTTRRDNPANTACARCGSPHGLKACGRCGQRFYCGKTCQTNHWKETHKLDCKTKKH
;
A
#
# COMPACT_ATOMS: atom_id res chain seq x y z
N MET A 1 -39.60 20.42 0.95
CA MET A 1 -38.75 20.69 -0.22
C MET A 1 -38.43 22.18 -0.22
N SER A 2 -37.29 22.55 0.37
CA SER A 2 -36.78 23.91 0.22
C SER A 2 -36.27 24.04 -1.20
N ILE A 3 -36.85 24.97 -1.97
CA ILE A 3 -36.50 25.20 -3.37
C ILE A 3 -35.15 25.92 -3.36
N ILE A 4 -34.05 25.16 -3.45
CA ILE A 4 -32.73 25.72 -3.73
C ILE A 4 -32.82 26.29 -5.15
N ALA A 5 -32.52 27.57 -5.31
CA ALA A 5 -32.49 28.17 -6.64
C ALA A 5 -31.44 27.43 -7.49
N PRO A 6 -31.73 27.05 -8.75
CA PRO A 6 -30.86 26.20 -9.58
C PRO A 6 -29.41 26.69 -9.66
N ASP A 7 -29.21 28.01 -9.63
CA ASP A 7 -27.90 28.66 -9.77
C ASP A 7 -27.30 29.15 -8.45
N SER A 8 -27.94 28.87 -7.31
CA SER A 8 -27.39 29.25 -6.00
C SER A 8 -26.12 28.47 -5.73
N PRO A 9 -25.00 29.10 -5.31
CA PRO A 9 -23.82 28.36 -4.85
C PRO A 9 -23.96 27.87 -3.40
N CYS A 10 -25.07 28.18 -2.71
CA CYS A 10 -25.32 27.76 -1.34
C CYS A 10 -26.04 26.40 -1.28
N ARG A 11 -25.71 25.56 -0.28
CA ARG A 11 -26.52 24.41 0.14
C ARG A 11 -26.66 24.39 1.66
N PHE A 12 -27.49 23.47 2.15
CA PHE A 12 -27.58 23.19 3.58
C PHE A 12 -26.41 22.31 4.00
N THR A 13 -25.72 22.69 5.06
CA THR A 13 -24.68 21.85 5.68
C THR A 13 -25.32 20.70 6.45
N PRO A 14 -24.56 19.66 6.83
CA PRO A 14 -25.01 18.65 7.79
C PRO A 14 -25.61 19.21 9.09
N LYS A 15 -25.13 20.39 9.53
CA LYS A 15 -25.67 21.11 10.71
C LYS A 15 -26.93 21.93 10.43
N GLY A 16 -27.43 21.95 9.19
CA GLY A 16 -28.64 22.67 8.79
C GLY A 16 -28.41 24.16 8.45
N GLU A 17 -27.16 24.60 8.31
CA GLU A 17 -26.85 25.99 7.93
C GLU A 17 -26.92 26.16 6.40
N TYR A 18 -27.67 27.15 5.91
CA TYR A 18 -27.69 27.48 4.49
C TYR A 18 -26.57 28.46 4.15
N LYS A 19 -25.45 27.95 3.62
CA LYS A 19 -24.27 28.78 3.29
C LYS A 19 -23.62 28.35 2.00
N LYS A 20 -22.71 29.21 1.51
CA LYS A 20 -21.82 28.89 0.40
C LYS A 20 -20.56 28.20 0.98
N PRO A 21 -20.08 27.09 0.39
CA PRO A 21 -18.80 26.51 0.78
C PRO A 21 -17.65 27.49 0.51
N ALA A 22 -16.60 27.45 1.34
CA ALA A 22 -15.48 28.38 1.21
C ALA A 22 -14.65 28.14 -0.06
N PHE A 23 -14.48 26.87 -0.46
CA PHE A 23 -13.60 26.48 -1.55
C PHE A 23 -14.28 25.66 -2.65
N ILE A 24 -14.94 24.57 -2.27
CA ILE A 24 -15.53 23.60 -3.22
C ILE A 24 -16.66 24.24 -4.03
N LYS A 25 -16.91 23.72 -5.23
CA LYS A 25 -18.04 24.11 -6.07
C LYS A 25 -18.91 22.90 -6.34
N PHE A 26 -20.19 23.02 -6.00
CA PHE A 26 -21.20 22.03 -6.32
C PHE A 26 -21.64 22.16 -7.77
N ASP A 27 -21.96 21.03 -8.38
CA ASP A 27 -22.84 21.01 -9.54
C ASP A 27 -24.25 21.52 -9.15
N PRO A 28 -24.98 22.20 -10.04
CA PRO A 28 -26.38 22.59 -9.80
C PRO A 28 -27.28 21.45 -9.30
N GLU A 29 -27.05 20.21 -9.74
CA GLU A 29 -27.83 19.02 -9.37
C GLU A 29 -27.39 18.38 -8.05
N ASP A 30 -26.19 18.72 -7.52
CA ASP A 30 -25.70 18.22 -6.23
C ASP A 30 -26.21 19.11 -5.10
N ASP A 31 -27.08 18.57 -4.23
CA ASP A 31 -27.67 19.27 -3.11
C ASP A 31 -26.76 19.33 -1.86
N GLY A 32 -25.57 18.73 -1.92
CA GLY A 32 -24.60 18.67 -0.82
C GLY A 32 -24.96 17.64 0.27
N ALA A 33 -26.01 16.85 0.09
CA ALA A 33 -26.39 15.84 1.07
C ALA A 33 -25.26 14.83 1.32
N LEU A 34 -25.17 14.36 2.57
CA LEU A 34 -24.19 13.37 3.04
C LEU A 34 -22.72 13.81 2.94
N LEU A 35 -22.42 15.05 2.52
CA LEU A 35 -21.08 15.60 2.55
C LEU A 35 -20.69 15.94 3.99
N ASP A 36 -19.44 15.66 4.39
CA ASP A 36 -18.98 16.00 5.74
C ASP A 36 -18.87 17.52 5.93
N GLU A 37 -19.06 18.00 7.16
CA GLU A 37 -18.94 19.43 7.50
C GLU A 37 -17.57 20.01 7.12
N ILE A 38 -16.50 19.21 7.13
CA ILE A 38 -15.13 19.67 6.82
C ILE A 38 -15.01 20.22 5.39
N PHE A 39 -15.78 19.69 4.44
CA PHE A 39 -15.74 20.13 3.04
C PHE A 39 -16.40 21.50 2.83
N TRP A 40 -17.06 22.04 3.84
CA TRP A 40 -17.59 23.40 3.83
C TRP A 40 -16.55 24.47 4.19
N GLU A 41 -15.42 24.04 4.76
CA GLU A 41 -14.30 24.90 5.16
C GLU A 41 -13.35 25.20 3.98
N ASP A 42 -12.30 25.97 4.24
CA ASP A 42 -11.22 26.24 3.29
C ASP A 42 -10.08 25.25 3.52
N PRO A 43 -9.69 24.41 2.54
CA PRO A 43 -8.64 23.40 2.68
C PRO A 43 -7.27 23.99 3.04
N LEU A 44 -7.02 25.28 2.80
CA LEU A 44 -5.75 25.90 3.15
C LEU A 44 -5.65 26.24 4.64
N THR A 45 -6.79 26.41 5.32
CA THR A 45 -6.87 26.90 6.71
C THR A 45 -7.68 26.00 7.66
N PHE A 46 -8.32 24.95 7.17
CA PHE A 46 -9.06 24.00 7.99
C PHE A 46 -8.15 23.34 9.04
N THR A 47 -8.76 22.90 10.14
CA THR A 47 -8.05 22.16 11.18
C THR A 47 -8.25 20.67 10.96
N PRO A 48 -7.19 19.91 10.61
CA PRO A 48 -7.33 18.46 10.41
C PRO A 48 -7.67 17.77 11.71
N ARG A 49 -8.54 16.75 11.63
CA ARG A 49 -8.93 15.93 12.79
C ARG A 49 -7.73 15.10 13.26
N ARG A 50 -7.53 15.08 14.56
CA ARG A 50 -6.43 14.35 15.23
C ARG A 50 -7.00 13.25 16.10
N CYS A 51 -6.61 12.01 15.81
CA CYS A 51 -7.12 10.81 16.47
C CYS A 51 -6.01 10.21 17.35
N ARG A 52 -5.67 8.94 17.12
CA ARG A 52 -4.76 8.16 17.96
C ARG A 52 -3.42 8.87 18.10
N ASN A 53 -2.96 9.03 19.34
CA ASN A 53 -1.70 9.71 19.67
C ASN A 53 -1.58 11.16 19.14
N GLY A 54 -2.70 11.82 18.83
CA GLY A 54 -2.70 13.16 18.25
C GLY A 54 -2.28 13.20 16.77
N TYR A 55 -2.18 12.05 16.13
CA TYR A 55 -1.84 11.93 14.71
C TYR A 55 -3.00 12.34 13.81
N VAL A 56 -2.64 12.82 12.63
CA VAL A 56 -3.58 13.07 11.54
C VAL A 56 -3.44 11.94 10.53
N GLU A 57 -4.56 11.30 10.20
CA GLU A 57 -4.65 10.23 9.20
C GLU A 57 -5.62 10.66 8.09
N HIS A 58 -5.45 10.15 6.87
CA HIS A 58 -6.37 10.40 5.75
C HIS A 58 -6.69 11.88 5.52
N TRP A 59 -5.66 12.73 5.46
CA TRP A 59 -5.76 14.19 5.37
C TRP A 59 -6.49 14.88 6.54
N GLY A 60 -6.82 14.14 7.60
CA GLY A 60 -7.63 14.63 8.73
C GLY A 60 -9.12 14.75 8.42
N LEU A 61 -9.62 14.02 7.42
CA LEU A 61 -11.00 14.13 6.94
C LEU A 61 -11.99 13.39 7.83
N TYR A 62 -11.58 12.29 8.45
CA TYR A 62 -12.50 11.38 9.13
C TYR A 62 -12.59 11.68 10.63
N PRO A 63 -13.78 11.51 11.24
CA PRO A 63 -13.94 11.64 12.69
C PRO A 63 -13.14 10.56 13.43
N CYS A 64 -13.02 10.74 14.75
CA CYS A 64 -12.51 9.71 15.63
C CYS A 64 -13.67 9.15 16.46
N ASP A 65 -13.61 7.86 16.76
CA ASP A 65 -14.52 7.21 17.71
C ASP A 65 -14.17 7.55 19.18
N GLU A 66 -14.86 6.90 20.11
CA GLU A 66 -14.66 7.09 21.56
C GLU A 66 -13.25 6.72 22.03
N ASP A 67 -12.61 5.76 21.36
CA ASP A 67 -11.24 5.30 21.62
C ASP A 67 -10.19 6.15 20.89
N LYS A 68 -10.62 7.23 20.24
CA LYS A 68 -9.81 8.13 19.41
C LYS A 68 -9.15 7.39 18.24
N ILE A 69 -9.78 6.36 17.72
CA ILE A 69 -9.37 5.69 16.49
C ILE A 69 -10.12 6.33 15.33
N THR A 70 -9.47 6.50 14.19
CA THR A 70 -10.09 7.09 12.99
C THR A 70 -11.27 6.22 12.55
N GLU A 71 -12.47 6.80 12.51
CA GLU A 71 -13.69 6.13 12.08
C GLU A 71 -14.03 6.58 10.66
N VAL A 72 -13.85 5.68 9.68
CA VAL A 72 -14.26 5.94 8.29
C VAL A 72 -15.76 5.67 8.15
N PRO A 73 -16.61 6.67 7.85
CA PRO A 73 -18.05 6.49 7.74
C PRO A 73 -18.44 5.88 6.38
N ILE A 74 -18.06 4.61 6.16
CA ILE A 74 -18.16 3.89 4.87
C ILE A 74 -19.57 3.99 4.26
N ILE A 75 -20.62 3.74 5.06
CA ILE A 75 -22.01 3.77 4.57
C ILE A 75 -22.39 5.16 4.04
N ARG A 76 -21.98 6.23 4.74
CA ARG A 76 -22.24 7.60 4.31
C ARG A 76 -21.52 7.90 3.00
N ILE A 77 -20.23 7.58 2.92
CA ILE A 77 -19.38 7.84 1.74
C ILE A 77 -19.92 7.08 0.53
N GLN A 78 -20.21 5.78 0.68
CA GLN A 78 -20.74 4.96 -0.41
C GLN A 78 -22.12 5.42 -0.86
N THR A 79 -23.01 5.79 0.07
CA THR A 79 -24.33 6.34 -0.28
C THR A 79 -24.17 7.63 -1.06
N ARG A 80 -23.29 8.55 -0.63
CA ARG A 80 -23.01 9.79 -1.36
C ARG A 80 -22.49 9.48 -2.76
N LYS A 81 -21.45 8.66 -2.88
CA LYS A 81 -20.88 8.20 -4.17
C LYS A 81 -21.96 7.66 -5.10
N PHE A 82 -22.85 6.81 -4.59
CA PHE A 82 -23.97 6.27 -5.37
C PHE A 82 -24.96 7.35 -5.83
N THR A 83 -25.32 8.29 -4.95
CA THR A 83 -26.28 9.37 -5.30
C THR A 83 -25.70 10.40 -6.27
N THR A 84 -24.39 10.65 -6.23
CA THR A 84 -23.74 11.67 -7.07
C THR A 84 -23.09 11.10 -8.33
N GLN A 85 -23.06 9.76 -8.50
CA GLN A 85 -22.30 9.11 -9.59
C GLN A 85 -22.68 9.66 -10.97
N PHE A 86 -23.97 9.85 -11.26
CA PHE A 86 -24.43 10.32 -12.57
C PHE A 86 -24.25 11.83 -12.76
N ILE A 87 -24.21 12.59 -11.67
CA ILE A 87 -23.99 14.05 -11.71
C ILE A 87 -22.56 14.34 -12.16
N TYR A 88 -21.59 13.54 -11.69
CA TYR A 88 -20.16 13.72 -11.91
C TYR A 88 -19.52 12.63 -12.80
N ASP A 89 -20.32 11.91 -13.60
CA ASP A 89 -19.81 10.92 -14.58
C ASP A 89 -19.05 11.60 -15.75
N ASP A 90 -19.34 12.89 -15.99
CA ASP A 90 -18.60 13.72 -16.93
C ASP A 90 -17.20 14.05 -16.39
N LYS A 91 -16.16 13.68 -17.16
CA LYS A 91 -14.73 13.92 -16.84
C LYS A 91 -14.37 15.40 -16.70
N THR A 92 -15.21 16.33 -17.15
CA THR A 92 -15.01 17.77 -16.97
C THR A 92 -15.43 18.25 -15.57
N LYS A 93 -16.21 17.45 -14.85
CA LYS A 93 -16.67 17.75 -13.50
C LYS A 93 -15.78 17.04 -12.48
N ILE A 94 -15.58 17.67 -11.33
CA ILE A 94 -14.75 17.14 -10.24
C ILE A 94 -15.61 17.10 -8.99
N LEU A 95 -15.64 15.97 -8.30
CA LEU A 95 -16.35 15.82 -7.03
C LEU A 95 -15.91 16.88 -6.02
N PRO A 96 -16.81 17.44 -5.20
CA PRO A 96 -16.44 18.41 -4.17
C PRO A 96 -15.34 17.92 -3.23
N GLU A 97 -15.40 16.65 -2.83
CA GLU A 97 -14.38 16.01 -2.00
C GLU A 97 -13.00 16.00 -2.67
N LEU A 98 -12.96 15.67 -3.96
CA LEU A 98 -11.71 15.69 -4.74
C LEU A 98 -11.20 17.12 -4.96
N GLN A 99 -12.07 18.12 -5.14
CA GLN A 99 -11.63 19.52 -5.21
C GLN A 99 -10.90 19.91 -3.92
N PHE A 100 -11.46 19.57 -2.76
CA PHE A 100 -10.85 19.85 -1.46
C PHE A 100 -9.52 19.11 -1.28
N VAL A 101 -9.49 17.79 -1.51
CA VAL A 101 -8.27 16.98 -1.34
C VAL A 101 -7.18 17.37 -2.33
N ASN A 102 -7.52 17.72 -3.58
CA ASN A 102 -6.54 18.21 -4.55
C ASN A 102 -5.87 19.52 -4.08
N ALA A 103 -6.61 20.41 -3.40
CA ALA A 103 -6.01 21.61 -2.81
C ALA A 103 -5.04 21.28 -1.66
N LEU A 104 -5.33 20.24 -0.86
CA LEU A 104 -4.42 19.73 0.16
C LEU A 104 -3.14 19.12 -0.45
N ILE A 105 -3.32 18.35 -1.53
CA ILE A 105 -2.22 17.79 -2.32
C ILE A 105 -1.33 18.92 -2.85
N ASP A 106 -1.91 19.94 -3.50
CA ASP A 106 -1.16 21.07 -4.04
C ASP A 106 -0.41 21.83 -2.94
N LYS A 107 -1.07 22.08 -1.80
CA LYS A 107 -0.43 22.69 -0.62
C LYS A 107 0.77 21.88 -0.15
N LYS A 108 0.60 20.57 0.07
CA LYS A 108 1.67 19.69 0.55
C LYS A 108 2.82 19.57 -0.46
N ILE A 109 2.52 19.47 -1.76
CA ILE A 109 3.54 19.44 -2.82
C ILE A 109 4.37 20.73 -2.80
N ASN A 110 3.72 21.89 -2.67
CA ASN A 110 4.41 23.17 -2.57
C ASN A 110 5.30 23.25 -1.32
N GLU A 111 4.82 22.77 -0.17
CA GLU A 111 5.62 22.69 1.06
C GLU A 111 6.83 21.76 0.88
N LEU A 112 6.63 20.56 0.34
CA LEU A 112 7.70 19.58 0.10
C LEU A 112 8.75 20.07 -0.91
N ALA A 113 8.35 20.88 -1.88
CA ALA A 113 9.28 21.48 -2.84
C ALA A 113 10.29 22.44 -2.19
N GLN A 114 9.96 22.99 -1.00
CA GLN A 114 10.85 23.87 -0.23
C GLN A 114 11.69 23.12 0.81
N VAL A 115 11.48 21.82 0.99
CA VAL A 115 12.19 21.03 2.01
C VAL A 115 13.61 20.73 1.55
N ASP A 116 14.59 21.27 2.28
CA ASP A 116 15.98 20.81 2.18
C ASP A 116 16.20 19.60 3.09
N LEU A 117 16.51 18.46 2.48
CA LEU A 117 16.80 17.22 3.20
C LEU A 117 18.28 17.05 3.57
N GLY A 118 19.16 17.96 3.13
CA GLY A 118 20.58 17.89 3.43
C GLY A 118 21.19 16.51 3.17
N ASP A 119 21.86 15.95 4.18
CA ASP A 119 22.47 14.63 4.10
C ASP A 119 21.55 13.46 4.52
N LEU A 120 20.34 13.72 5.00
CA LEU A 120 19.39 12.70 5.49
C LEU A 120 19.15 11.59 4.45
N ARG A 121 19.11 11.96 3.17
CA ARG A 121 18.95 11.00 2.07
C ARG A 121 20.07 9.95 2.03
N ARG A 122 21.27 10.27 2.51
CA ARG A 122 22.46 9.40 2.48
C ARG A 122 22.66 8.63 3.78
N ARG A 123 21.86 8.90 4.81
CA ARG A 123 22.00 8.30 6.14
C ARG A 123 21.16 7.04 6.28
N ASP A 124 21.66 6.07 7.03
CA ASP A 124 20.94 4.85 7.36
C ASP A 124 19.99 5.13 8.52
N TYR A 125 18.71 4.82 8.29
CA TYR A 125 17.63 4.92 9.24
C TYR A 125 17.38 3.55 9.85
N THR A 126 17.21 3.49 11.16
CA THR A 126 16.64 2.32 11.83
C THR A 126 15.15 2.58 12.07
N LEU A 127 14.33 1.78 11.41
CA LEU A 127 12.87 1.87 11.47
C LEU A 127 12.32 0.68 12.27
N TYR A 128 11.36 0.98 13.13
CA TYR A 128 10.53 0.00 13.80
C TYR A 128 9.15 0.01 13.14
N VAL A 129 8.82 -1.09 12.46
CA VAL A 129 7.56 -1.29 11.74
C VAL A 129 6.71 -2.24 12.55
N ALA A 130 5.56 -1.79 13.04
CA ALA A 130 4.63 -2.63 13.79
C ALA A 130 3.27 -2.66 13.12
N VAL A 131 2.58 -3.79 13.21
CA VAL A 131 1.18 -3.88 12.82
C VAL A 131 0.36 -3.19 13.91
N SER A 132 -0.40 -2.18 13.51
CA SER A 132 -1.24 -1.40 14.40
C SER A 132 -2.39 -2.26 14.92
N PHE A 133 -2.91 -1.95 16.11
CA PHE A 133 -4.12 -2.56 16.70
C PHE A 133 -4.05 -4.08 17.01
N LEU A 134 -2.96 -4.77 16.69
CA LEU A 134 -2.76 -6.15 17.11
C LEU A 134 -2.27 -6.22 18.57
N GLU A 135 -3.15 -6.59 19.49
CA GLU A 135 -2.82 -6.73 20.91
C GLU A 135 -1.88 -7.91 21.14
N HIS A 136 -0.86 -7.70 21.96
CA HIS A 136 0.00 -8.77 22.41
C HIS A 136 -0.68 -9.55 23.56
N PRO A 137 -0.66 -10.90 23.53
CA PRO A 137 -1.49 -11.73 24.40
C PRO A 137 -1.22 -11.56 25.90
N THR A 138 -0.02 -11.12 26.28
CA THR A 138 0.38 -10.99 27.69
C THR A 138 0.94 -9.63 28.09
N ASP A 139 1.04 -8.67 27.16
CA ASP A 139 1.66 -7.37 27.42
C ASP A 139 0.93 -6.29 26.61
N PRO A 140 0.00 -5.53 27.20
CA PRO A 140 -0.79 -4.54 26.49
C PRO A 140 0.03 -3.36 25.94
N THR A 141 1.31 -3.25 26.34
CA THR A 141 2.21 -2.18 25.88
C THR A 141 3.11 -2.60 24.73
N ALA A 142 3.16 -3.90 24.42
CA ALA A 142 4.00 -4.45 23.36
C ALA A 142 3.21 -4.66 22.06
N HIS A 143 3.88 -4.43 20.93
CA HIS A 143 3.35 -4.86 19.63
C HIS A 143 3.55 -6.36 19.46
N ARG A 144 2.49 -7.08 19.10
CA ARG A 144 2.58 -8.54 18.83
C ARG A 144 3.42 -8.83 17.59
N TYR A 145 3.18 -8.08 16.52
CA TYR A 145 3.83 -8.24 15.23
C TYR A 145 4.65 -7.00 14.90
N TRP A 146 5.96 -7.19 14.71
CA TRP A 146 6.86 -6.09 14.35
C TRP A 146 8.09 -6.58 13.58
N ARG A 147 8.72 -5.63 12.89
CA ARG A 147 10.01 -5.78 12.19
C ARG A 147 10.86 -4.56 12.52
N ARG A 148 12.14 -4.77 12.81
CA ARG A 148 13.13 -3.69 12.86
C ARG A 148 13.98 -3.79 11.61
N ILE A 149 14.04 -2.72 10.83
CA ILE A 149 14.74 -2.68 9.55
C ILE A 149 15.69 -1.49 9.49
N ARG A 150 16.81 -1.67 8.82
CA ARG A 150 17.71 -0.59 8.43
C ARG A 150 17.56 -0.32 6.94
N VAL A 151 17.38 0.94 6.58
CA VAL A 151 17.24 1.39 5.18
C VAL A 151 17.87 2.77 5.02
N SER A 152 18.16 3.17 3.79
CA SER A 152 18.57 4.55 3.51
C SER A 152 17.39 5.52 3.66
N GLY A 153 17.58 6.69 4.27
CA GLY A 153 16.58 7.78 4.26
C GLY A 153 16.21 8.22 2.84
N GLY A 154 17.14 8.10 1.89
CA GLY A 154 16.91 8.36 0.46
C GLY A 154 16.23 7.24 -0.33
N LEU A 155 15.76 6.15 0.30
CA LEU A 155 15.06 5.08 -0.40
C LEU A 155 13.72 5.60 -0.94
N PRO A 156 13.43 5.50 -2.25
CA PRO A 156 12.15 5.95 -2.81
C PRO A 156 10.97 5.21 -2.18
N LEU A 157 9.85 5.89 -1.95
CA LEU A 157 8.68 5.30 -1.29
C LEU A 157 8.12 4.10 -2.06
N ALA A 158 8.04 4.19 -3.39
CA ALA A 158 7.64 3.07 -4.25
C ALA A 158 8.53 1.83 -4.10
N VAL A 159 9.84 2.03 -3.93
CA VAL A 159 10.79 0.92 -3.70
C VAL A 159 10.62 0.38 -2.29
N PHE A 160 10.37 1.26 -1.32
CA PHE A 160 10.16 0.86 0.07
C PHE A 160 8.91 -0.02 0.22
N ALA A 161 7.79 0.36 -0.38
CA ALA A 161 6.57 -0.45 -0.44
C ALA A 161 6.83 -1.79 -1.15
N ASP A 162 7.17 -1.74 -2.45
CA ASP A 162 7.24 -2.92 -3.33
C ASP A 162 8.36 -3.90 -2.95
N LYS A 163 9.52 -3.40 -2.49
CA LYS A 163 10.73 -4.23 -2.32
C LYS A 163 11.10 -4.50 -0.87
N VAL A 164 10.48 -3.81 0.09
CA VAL A 164 10.82 -3.95 1.51
C VAL A 164 9.59 -4.27 2.34
N LEU A 165 8.57 -3.41 2.40
CA LEU A 165 7.41 -3.59 3.27
C LEU A 165 6.59 -4.82 2.91
N THR A 166 6.26 -4.99 1.63
CA THR A 166 5.54 -6.18 1.16
C THR A 166 6.27 -7.49 1.53
N PRO A 167 7.55 -7.70 1.17
CA PRO A 167 8.25 -8.94 1.50
C PRO A 167 8.58 -9.12 2.99
N VAL A 168 8.72 -8.09 3.83
CA VAL A 168 8.96 -8.33 5.29
C VAL A 168 7.75 -8.92 6.01
N TRP A 169 6.56 -8.78 5.43
CA TRP A 169 5.31 -9.35 5.91
C TRP A 169 4.88 -10.59 5.12
N GLY A 170 5.63 -10.96 4.08
CA GLY A 170 5.30 -12.07 3.20
C GLY A 170 4.12 -11.80 2.28
N TRP A 171 3.71 -10.54 2.09
CA TRP A 171 2.64 -10.16 1.17
C TRP A 171 3.08 -10.32 -0.30
N VAL A 172 2.11 -10.41 -1.19
CA VAL A 172 2.28 -10.54 -2.63
C VAL A 172 2.47 -9.16 -3.25
N ARG A 173 3.61 -8.98 -3.91
CA ARG A 173 3.95 -7.75 -4.61
C ARG A 173 2.98 -7.48 -5.76
N ASN A 174 2.59 -6.22 -5.91
CA ASN A 174 1.70 -5.73 -6.97
C ASN A 174 0.25 -6.26 -6.91
N LEU A 175 -0.21 -6.80 -5.76
CA LEU A 175 -1.57 -7.32 -5.60
C LEU A 175 -2.58 -6.23 -5.23
N HIS A 176 -2.27 -5.48 -4.18
CA HIS A 176 -3.13 -4.46 -3.61
C HIS A 176 -2.53 -3.06 -3.72
N ALA A 177 -3.36 -2.03 -3.55
CA ALA A 177 -2.88 -0.66 -3.41
C ALA A 177 -2.31 -0.42 -2.01
N HIS A 178 -1.59 0.68 -1.87
CA HIS A 178 -1.05 1.13 -0.60
C HIS A 178 -0.93 2.65 -0.54
N THR A 179 -0.89 3.19 0.68
CA THR A 179 -0.50 4.58 0.93
C THR A 179 0.40 4.72 2.14
N PHE A 180 1.35 5.65 2.06
CA PHE A 180 2.07 6.20 3.21
C PHE A 180 1.36 7.47 3.69
N HIS A 181 1.25 7.67 4.99
CA HIS A 181 0.70 8.89 5.58
C HIS A 181 1.76 9.59 6.44
N ASP A 182 1.89 10.90 6.26
CA ASP A 182 2.65 11.76 7.17
C ASP A 182 1.77 12.09 8.38
N MET A 183 2.08 11.53 9.55
CA MET A 183 1.21 11.62 10.73
C MET A 183 1.08 13.04 11.31
N LYS A 184 1.85 14.00 10.80
CA LYS A 184 1.83 15.40 11.24
C LYS A 184 0.61 16.14 10.68
N ASP A 185 0.26 15.89 9.42
CA ASP A 185 -0.79 16.57 8.65
C ASP A 185 -1.71 15.64 7.86
N GLY A 186 -1.49 14.32 7.91
CA GLY A 186 -2.30 13.30 7.25
C GLY A 186 -2.05 13.21 5.75
N ALA A 187 -1.02 13.86 5.21
CA ALA A 187 -0.75 13.81 3.79
C ALA A 187 -0.46 12.39 3.32
N MET A 188 -1.11 12.01 2.23
CA MET A 188 -1.06 10.64 1.69
C MET A 188 -0.17 10.58 0.45
N PHE A 189 0.64 9.52 0.36
CA PHE A 189 1.49 9.21 -0.79
C PHE A 189 1.21 7.79 -1.26
N GLY A 190 0.97 7.60 -2.56
CA GLY A 190 0.64 6.27 -3.10
C GLY A 190 1.12 6.07 -4.53
N PRO A 191 0.96 4.84 -5.06
CA PRO A 191 1.50 4.44 -6.36
C PRO A 191 0.77 5.15 -7.50
N LYS A 192 1.50 5.78 -8.41
CA LYS A 192 0.91 6.47 -9.55
C LYS A 192 0.27 5.51 -10.53
N ASP A 193 -0.86 5.93 -11.08
CA ASP A 193 -1.63 5.21 -12.10
C ASP A 193 -2.03 3.79 -11.62
N CYS A 194 -2.06 3.54 -10.31
CA CYS A 194 -2.42 2.23 -9.75
C CYS A 194 -3.84 1.83 -10.15
N ASN A 195 -4.02 0.56 -10.50
CA ASN A 195 -5.29 0.01 -10.96
C ASN A 195 -5.62 -1.34 -10.30
N SER A 196 -5.13 -1.59 -9.09
CA SER A 196 -5.59 -2.72 -8.29
C SER A 196 -7.10 -2.61 -8.05
N ILE A 197 -7.74 -3.72 -7.67
CA ILE A 197 -9.21 -3.74 -7.53
C ILE A 197 -9.67 -2.87 -6.37
N ASP A 198 -8.93 -2.92 -5.27
CA ASP A 198 -9.21 -2.20 -4.03
C ASP A 198 -9.19 -0.68 -4.21
N ILE A 199 -8.25 -0.11 -4.97
CA ILE A 199 -8.25 1.34 -5.26
C ILE A 199 -9.50 1.77 -6.05
N MET A 200 -9.99 0.93 -6.98
CA MET A 200 -11.17 1.27 -7.78
C MET A 200 -12.45 1.33 -6.92
N HIS A 201 -12.54 0.51 -5.88
CA HIS A 201 -13.74 0.37 -5.06
C HIS A 201 -13.69 1.13 -3.73
N HIS A 202 -12.50 1.41 -3.21
CA HIS A 202 -12.33 1.87 -1.83
C HIS A 202 -11.50 3.17 -1.69
N MET A 203 -11.03 3.79 -2.77
CA MET A 203 -10.24 5.03 -2.67
C MET A 203 -11.00 6.16 -1.93
N ASP A 204 -12.31 6.25 -2.09
CA ASP A 204 -13.19 7.18 -1.37
C ASP A 204 -13.24 6.93 0.14
N ASN A 205 -13.04 5.69 0.57
CA ASN A 205 -12.94 5.31 1.98
C ASN A 205 -11.51 5.46 2.52
N ALA A 206 -10.51 5.48 1.63
CA ALA A 206 -9.10 5.57 1.98
C ALA A 206 -8.54 7.00 1.80
N GLY A 207 -9.36 8.06 1.83
CA GLY A 207 -8.88 9.45 1.77
C GLY A 207 -8.95 10.14 0.39
N TYR A 208 -9.71 9.59 -0.56
CA TYR A 208 -10.08 10.13 -1.87
C TYR A 208 -8.96 10.29 -2.92
N ALA A 209 -7.81 10.84 -2.55
CA ALA A 209 -6.66 11.01 -3.45
C ALA A 209 -5.35 11.02 -2.66
N TYR A 210 -4.23 10.80 -3.36
CA TYR A 210 -2.89 10.82 -2.79
C TYR A 210 -1.88 11.47 -3.74
N ILE A 211 -0.74 11.87 -3.17
CA ILE A 211 0.41 12.38 -3.89
C ILE A 211 1.15 11.19 -4.55
N PRO A 212 1.54 11.26 -5.84
CA PRO A 212 2.37 10.24 -6.47
C PRO A 212 3.70 10.00 -5.72
N GLU A 213 3.88 8.79 -5.20
CA GLU A 213 4.99 8.46 -4.29
C GLU A 213 6.36 8.40 -4.98
N GLU A 214 6.41 8.22 -6.30
CA GLU A 214 7.65 8.01 -7.07
C GLU A 214 8.57 9.24 -7.12
N SER A 215 8.08 10.39 -6.68
CA SER A 215 8.86 11.63 -6.56
C SER A 215 9.45 11.83 -5.16
N TYR A 216 9.12 10.94 -4.22
CA TYR A 216 9.44 11.09 -2.80
C TYR A 216 10.19 9.87 -2.26
N CYS A 217 10.81 10.07 -1.10
CA CYS A 217 11.61 9.08 -0.39
C CYS A 217 11.33 9.19 1.11
N ILE A 218 11.77 8.19 1.88
CA ILE A 218 11.51 8.09 3.33
C ILE A 218 11.83 9.40 4.07
N ALA A 219 12.96 10.05 3.74
CA ALA A 219 13.41 11.28 4.38
C ALA A 219 12.47 12.49 4.17
N HIS A 220 11.59 12.47 3.17
CA HIS A 220 10.60 13.55 3.01
C HIS A 220 9.55 13.54 4.12
N ILE A 221 9.26 12.35 4.68
CA ILE A 221 8.26 12.14 5.75
C ILE A 221 8.96 12.04 7.12
N LEU A 222 9.95 11.13 7.26
CA LEU A 222 10.69 10.91 8.51
C LEU A 222 12.01 11.68 8.50
N ARG A 223 12.17 12.67 9.38
CA ARG A 223 13.35 13.56 9.40
C ARG A 223 14.14 13.46 10.69
N GLU A 224 13.48 13.13 11.80
CA GLU A 224 14.10 13.06 13.11
C GLU A 224 13.64 11.82 13.91
N PRO A 225 14.50 11.23 14.74
CA PRO A 225 14.11 10.13 15.63
C PRO A 225 12.86 10.48 16.44
N GLY A 226 11.90 9.56 16.44
CA GLY A 226 10.56 9.78 17.01
C GLY A 226 9.49 10.09 15.97
N ASP A 227 9.85 10.55 14.77
CA ASP A 227 8.89 10.69 13.68
C ASP A 227 8.23 9.34 13.35
N VAL A 228 6.94 9.41 13.01
CA VAL A 228 6.13 8.25 12.62
C VAL A 228 5.46 8.52 11.28
N MET A 229 5.49 7.53 10.40
CA MET A 229 4.64 7.46 9.22
C MET A 229 3.75 6.25 9.36
N PHE A 230 2.56 6.31 8.78
CA PHE A 230 1.64 5.18 8.72
C PHE A 230 1.65 4.58 7.34
N TYR A 231 1.48 3.26 7.25
CA TYR A 231 1.36 2.55 5.98
C TYR A 231 0.06 1.75 5.97
N HIS A 232 -0.81 2.10 5.03
CA HIS A 232 -2.08 1.44 4.79
C HIS A 232 -1.95 0.59 3.53
N TYR A 233 -2.13 -0.71 3.65
CA TYR A 233 -2.05 -1.69 2.56
C TYR A 233 -3.37 -2.43 2.43
N ASP A 234 -3.79 -2.67 1.19
CA ASP A 234 -5.08 -3.25 0.83
C ASP A 234 -6.26 -2.42 1.35
N PHE A 235 -6.87 -1.61 0.46
CA PHE A 235 -8.01 -0.77 0.86
C PHE A 235 -9.32 -1.56 1.04
N GLY A 236 -9.34 -2.84 0.63
CA GLY A 236 -10.45 -3.74 0.93
C GLY A 236 -10.34 -4.29 2.34
N ASP A 237 -9.22 -4.95 2.64
CA ASP A 237 -9.04 -5.69 3.90
C ASP A 237 -8.49 -4.79 5.03
N ASN A 238 -7.73 -3.74 4.70
CA ASN A 238 -7.18 -2.73 5.62
C ASN A 238 -6.11 -3.25 6.58
N TRP A 239 -4.91 -3.42 6.05
CA TRP A 239 -3.69 -3.62 6.84
C TRP A 239 -3.06 -2.29 7.22
N PHE A 240 -2.81 -2.10 8.52
CA PHE A 240 -2.31 -0.84 9.07
C PHE A 240 -0.99 -1.06 9.79
N LEU A 241 0.05 -0.33 9.37
CA LEU A 241 1.37 -0.38 10.01
C LEU A 241 1.81 0.99 10.52
N ASP A 242 2.30 1.02 11.75
CA ASP A 242 3.03 2.15 12.30
C ASP A 242 4.52 1.98 12.02
N ILE A 243 5.13 2.96 11.34
CA ILE A 243 6.56 2.97 11.01
C ILE A 243 7.21 4.12 11.75
N LYS A 244 7.92 3.79 12.84
CA LYS A 244 8.65 4.75 13.67
C LYS A 244 10.12 4.82 13.29
N LEU A 245 10.65 6.03 13.15
CA LEU A 245 12.08 6.28 13.06
C LEU A 245 12.70 6.21 14.46
N GLU A 246 13.50 5.17 14.74
CA GLU A 246 14.16 5.00 16.04
C GLU A 246 15.50 5.73 16.11
N ASP A 247 16.29 5.66 15.03
CA ASP A 247 17.65 6.22 14.99
C ASP A 247 18.07 6.58 13.55
N ILE A 248 18.99 7.54 13.43
CA ILE A 248 19.63 7.92 12.17
C ILE A 248 21.15 7.83 12.35
N ALA A 249 21.78 6.86 11.69
CA ALA A 249 23.23 6.69 11.74
C ALA A 249 23.97 7.85 11.05
N PRO A 250 25.17 8.25 11.50
CA PRO A 250 26.02 9.23 10.80
C PRO A 250 26.33 8.81 9.35
N VAL A 251 26.51 9.79 8.46
CA VAL A 251 26.71 9.54 7.03
C VAL A 251 27.95 8.68 6.75
N GLU A 252 28.99 8.79 7.56
CA GLU A 252 30.24 8.04 7.44
C GLU A 252 30.07 6.54 7.73
N SER A 253 29.12 6.21 8.59
CA SER A 253 28.77 4.83 8.95
C SER A 253 27.64 4.25 8.10
N SER A 254 27.02 5.08 7.25
CA SER A 254 25.86 4.72 6.46
C SER A 254 26.25 4.00 5.17
N THR A 255 25.56 2.89 4.89
CA THR A 255 25.82 2.03 3.73
C THR A 255 24.75 2.19 2.64
N GLY A 256 23.59 2.73 3.02
CA GLY A 256 22.34 2.74 2.27
C GLY A 256 21.69 1.37 2.15
N ALA A 257 22.27 0.29 2.69
CA ALA A 257 21.76 -1.06 2.49
C ALA A 257 20.44 -1.30 3.23
N VAL A 258 19.56 -2.08 2.61
CA VAL A 258 18.36 -2.62 3.23
C VAL A 258 18.73 -3.88 4.02
N VAL A 259 18.48 -3.87 5.32
CA VAL A 259 18.76 -5.00 6.21
C VAL A 259 17.62 -5.17 7.22
N VAL A 260 17.00 -6.34 7.25
CA VAL A 260 16.10 -6.71 8.34
C VAL A 260 16.95 -7.07 9.56
N LEU A 261 16.77 -6.37 10.68
CA LEU A 261 17.57 -6.51 11.90
C LEU A 261 16.97 -7.54 12.86
N GLY A 262 15.64 -7.65 12.90
CA GLY A 262 14.90 -8.57 13.77
C GLY A 262 13.39 -8.38 13.64
N GLY A 263 12.61 -9.17 14.36
CA GLY A 263 11.16 -9.10 14.32
C GLY A 263 10.49 -10.14 15.23
N ARG A 264 9.16 -10.08 15.27
CA ARG A 264 8.27 -11.04 15.93
C ARG A 264 6.96 -11.15 15.16
N GLY A 265 6.29 -12.30 15.22
CA GLY A 265 5.08 -12.57 14.46
C GLY A 265 5.40 -13.12 13.08
N GLY A 266 4.59 -14.08 12.64
CA GLY A 266 4.72 -14.74 11.34
C GLY A 266 4.41 -13.83 10.16
N ARG A 267 4.20 -14.43 8.99
CA ARG A 267 3.70 -13.71 7.82
C ARG A 267 2.25 -13.28 8.09
N LEU A 268 1.87 -12.15 7.51
CA LEU A 268 0.48 -11.70 7.55
C LEU A 268 -0.30 -12.31 6.38
N PRO A 269 -1.58 -12.64 6.56
CA PRO A 269 -2.43 -13.08 5.45
C PRO A 269 -2.50 -12.00 4.36
N ASP A 270 -2.54 -12.43 3.09
CA ASP A 270 -2.74 -11.54 1.93
C ASP A 270 -3.96 -11.97 1.10
N GLY A 271 -5.03 -11.18 1.17
CA GLY A 271 -6.35 -11.50 0.59
C GLY A 271 -7.23 -12.42 1.46
N ASP A 272 -8.35 -12.87 0.87
CA ASP A 272 -9.46 -13.61 1.51
C ASP A 272 -10.28 -12.84 2.57
N ARG A 273 -10.35 -11.50 2.48
CA ARG A 273 -11.13 -10.65 3.41
C ARG A 273 -10.60 -10.75 4.84
N VAL A 274 -9.29 -10.72 5.00
CA VAL A 274 -8.63 -10.80 6.30
C VAL A 274 -7.80 -9.54 6.50
N GLY A 275 -8.38 -8.59 7.22
CA GLY A 275 -7.74 -7.34 7.61
C GLY A 275 -7.04 -7.37 8.96
N THR A 276 -6.51 -6.21 9.37
CA THR A 276 -5.94 -6.03 10.72
C THR A 276 -6.92 -6.45 11.81
N TRP A 277 -8.18 -6.01 11.70
CA TRP A 277 -9.22 -6.24 12.71
C TRP A 277 -9.70 -7.70 12.73
N ASP A 278 -9.89 -8.31 11.56
CA ASP A 278 -10.28 -9.73 11.46
C ASP A 278 -9.15 -10.63 11.98
N TRP A 279 -7.91 -10.32 11.59
CA TRP A 279 -6.75 -11.08 12.06
C TRP A 279 -6.55 -10.98 13.57
N GLN A 280 -6.78 -9.81 14.16
CA GLN A 280 -6.78 -9.66 15.61
C GLN A 280 -7.80 -10.59 16.28
N GLN A 281 -9.00 -10.71 15.73
CA GLN A 281 -10.01 -11.62 16.26
C GLN A 281 -9.61 -13.09 16.11
N TYR A 282 -9.03 -13.48 14.98
CA TYR A 282 -8.53 -14.84 14.76
C TYR A 282 -7.40 -15.19 15.73
N LEU A 283 -6.48 -14.25 15.95
CA LEU A 283 -5.40 -14.41 16.91
C LEU A 283 -5.91 -14.54 18.35
N LYS A 284 -6.87 -13.71 18.79
CA LYS A 284 -7.48 -13.82 20.12
C LYS A 284 -8.12 -15.19 20.34
N LYS A 285 -8.95 -15.64 19.40
CA LYS A 285 -9.58 -16.98 19.45
C LYS A 285 -8.55 -18.11 19.45
N ALA A 286 -7.45 -17.95 18.69
CA ALA A 286 -6.37 -18.92 18.67
C ALA A 286 -5.60 -18.99 19.99
N ASP A 287 -5.43 -17.87 20.70
CA ASP A 287 -4.79 -17.82 22.02
C ASP A 287 -5.69 -18.40 23.13
N GLU A 288 -7.01 -18.24 23.01
CA GLU A 288 -8.01 -18.81 23.91
C GLU A 288 -8.25 -20.32 23.69
N SER A 289 -7.78 -20.87 22.57
CA SER A 289 -7.98 -22.29 22.22
C SER A 289 -7.18 -23.19 23.17
N THR A 290 -7.87 -24.07 23.91
CA THR A 290 -7.25 -25.06 24.81
C THR A 290 -7.56 -26.49 24.38
N LEU A 291 -6.79 -27.46 24.88
CA LEU A 291 -7.09 -28.90 24.72
C LEU A 291 -8.26 -29.38 25.59
N GLU A 292 -9.02 -28.48 26.23
CA GLU A 292 -10.12 -28.84 27.14
C GLU A 292 -11.42 -28.09 26.82
N SER A 293 -11.39 -27.12 25.90
CA SER A 293 -12.59 -26.42 25.42
C SER A 293 -13.33 -27.25 24.38
N ASP A 294 -14.65 -27.34 24.46
CA ASP A 294 -15.48 -27.94 23.41
C ASP A 294 -15.42 -27.16 22.06
N ASP A 295 -14.74 -26.01 22.06
CA ASP A 295 -14.49 -25.08 20.95
C ASP A 295 -13.00 -25.10 20.53
N TYR A 296 -12.48 -26.26 20.09
CA TYR A 296 -11.13 -26.41 19.51
C TYR A 296 -10.92 -25.65 18.19
N ASP A 297 -11.93 -24.90 17.74
CA ASP A 297 -12.04 -24.38 16.39
C ASP A 297 -11.23 -23.11 16.19
N GLY A 298 -10.99 -22.28 17.21
CA GLY A 298 -10.32 -20.97 17.05
C GLY A 298 -8.97 -21.04 16.36
N LYS A 299 -8.04 -21.85 16.91
CA LYS A 299 -6.70 -22.05 16.34
C LYS A 299 -6.73 -22.81 15.02
N MET A 300 -7.57 -23.84 14.91
CA MET A 300 -7.76 -24.60 13.67
C MET A 300 -8.26 -23.70 12.53
N TYR A 301 -9.25 -22.85 12.82
CA TYR A 301 -9.86 -21.91 11.90
C TYR A 301 -8.89 -20.81 11.49
N ALA A 302 -8.13 -20.24 12.44
CA ALA A 302 -7.11 -19.24 12.13
C ALA A 302 -6.02 -19.79 11.20
N VAL A 303 -5.58 -21.04 11.42
CA VAL A 303 -4.63 -21.71 10.51
C VAL A 303 -5.29 -21.96 9.16
N ALA A 304 -6.50 -22.51 9.12
CA ALA A 304 -7.21 -22.76 7.87
C ALA A 304 -7.36 -21.47 7.05
N LYS A 305 -7.76 -20.37 7.70
CA LYS A 305 -7.86 -19.05 7.07
C LYS A 305 -6.53 -18.53 6.54
N LEU A 306 -5.46 -18.62 7.33
CA LEU A 306 -4.13 -18.22 6.88
C LEU A 306 -3.69 -19.00 5.63
N PHE A 307 -3.91 -20.31 5.59
CA PHE A 307 -3.51 -21.18 4.48
C PHE A 307 -4.44 -21.11 3.25
N CYS A 308 -5.54 -20.36 3.32
CA CYS A 308 -6.37 -20.00 2.16
C CYS A 308 -5.95 -18.67 1.50
N THR A 309 -4.99 -17.96 2.09
CA THR A 309 -4.57 -16.64 1.59
C THR A 309 -3.56 -16.74 0.46
N THR A 310 -3.50 -15.69 -0.37
CA THR A 310 -2.76 -15.70 -1.63
C THR A 310 -1.28 -16.02 -1.45
N ASN A 311 -0.67 -15.48 -0.40
CA ASN A 311 0.74 -15.69 -0.07
C ASN A 311 1.05 -17.05 0.58
N TYR A 312 0.02 -17.85 0.89
CA TYR A 312 0.15 -19.22 1.41
C TYR A 312 -0.32 -20.28 0.42
N ASN A 313 -0.85 -19.92 -0.75
CA ASN A 313 -1.40 -20.86 -1.74
C ASN A 313 -0.43 -21.97 -2.18
N ASP A 314 0.89 -21.72 -2.12
CA ASP A 314 1.92 -22.69 -2.49
C ASP A 314 2.45 -23.50 -1.29
N LEU A 315 1.89 -23.30 -0.09
CA LEU A 315 2.32 -23.94 1.15
C LEU A 315 1.27 -24.93 1.65
N GLU A 316 1.72 -26.11 2.10
CA GLU A 316 0.83 -27.06 2.76
C GLU A 316 0.56 -26.66 4.21
N PRO A 317 -0.71 -26.72 4.67
CA PRO A 317 -1.03 -26.48 6.07
C PRO A 317 -0.34 -27.50 6.98
N PRO A 318 0.00 -27.13 8.23
CA PRO A 318 0.60 -28.05 9.18
C PRO A 318 -0.34 -29.23 9.45
N ARG A 319 0.22 -30.45 9.56
CA ARG A 319 -0.56 -31.67 9.87
C ARG A 319 -1.40 -31.56 11.15
N ASN A 320 -0.90 -30.80 12.13
CA ASN A 320 -1.63 -30.47 13.35
C ASN A 320 -1.64 -28.93 13.51
N PRO A 321 -2.75 -28.25 13.18
CA PRO A 321 -2.83 -26.80 13.32
C PRO A 321 -2.63 -26.28 14.75
N LEU A 322 -2.90 -27.10 15.77
CA LEU A 322 -2.69 -26.72 17.17
C LEU A 322 -1.21 -26.46 17.50
N THR A 323 -0.28 -27.00 16.72
CA THR A 323 1.17 -26.76 16.90
C THR A 323 1.68 -25.53 16.13
N TYR A 324 0.84 -24.91 15.30
CA TYR A 324 1.24 -23.71 14.56
C TYR A 324 1.52 -22.55 15.52
N SER A 325 2.60 -21.81 15.26
CA SER A 325 2.97 -20.62 16.03
C SER A 325 2.80 -19.38 15.16
N PHE A 326 1.75 -18.61 15.44
CA PHE A 326 1.50 -17.33 14.80
C PHE A 326 2.56 -16.27 15.18
N ASP A 327 3.20 -16.43 16.34
CA ASP A 327 4.19 -15.49 16.86
C ASP A 327 5.62 -15.76 16.35
N TYR A 328 5.86 -16.91 15.72
CA TYR A 328 7.19 -17.30 15.24
C TYR A 328 7.64 -16.42 14.07
N PHE A 329 8.87 -15.92 14.15
CA PHE A 329 9.49 -15.11 13.11
C PHE A 329 10.84 -15.70 12.70
N ASP A 330 10.99 -16.05 11.43
CA ASP A 330 12.25 -16.47 10.85
C ASP A 330 12.98 -15.29 10.18
N LEU A 331 14.06 -14.82 10.82
CA LEU A 331 14.85 -13.71 10.31
C LEU A 331 15.61 -14.06 9.02
N ALA A 332 16.07 -15.31 8.87
CA ALA A 332 16.84 -15.71 7.70
C ALA A 332 15.94 -15.80 6.47
N GLU A 333 14.76 -16.39 6.64
CA GLU A 333 13.72 -16.45 5.60
C GLU A 333 13.28 -15.05 5.17
N CYS A 334 12.90 -14.19 6.13
CA CYS A 334 12.49 -12.81 5.83
C CYS A 334 13.57 -12.01 5.08
N ARG A 335 14.86 -12.17 5.47
CA ARG A 335 15.97 -11.57 4.73
C ARG A 335 16.10 -12.11 3.30
N ALA A 336 15.85 -13.40 3.09
CA ALA A 336 15.89 -14.01 1.77
C ALA A 336 14.77 -13.48 0.87
N GLU A 337 13.57 -13.27 1.39
CA GLU A 337 12.43 -12.72 0.65
C GLU A 337 12.66 -11.27 0.23
N VAL A 338 13.12 -10.42 1.16
CA VAL A 338 13.51 -9.04 0.83
C VAL A 338 14.64 -9.03 -0.21
N ARG A 339 15.63 -9.92 -0.07
CA ARG A 339 16.74 -10.05 -1.04
C ARG A 339 16.26 -10.47 -2.42
N ALA A 340 15.30 -11.40 -2.51
CA ALA A 340 14.70 -11.84 -3.76
C ALA A 340 13.85 -10.73 -4.40
N ALA A 341 13.09 -9.98 -3.60
CA ALA A 341 12.36 -8.81 -4.07
C ALA A 341 13.31 -7.75 -4.63
N LEU A 342 14.41 -7.44 -3.96
CA LEU A 342 15.42 -6.49 -4.45
C LEU A 342 16.10 -6.93 -5.75
N ASP A 343 16.33 -8.24 -5.95
CA ASP A 343 16.83 -8.76 -7.23
C ASP A 343 15.75 -8.71 -8.33
N SER A 344 14.47 -8.82 -8.01
CA SER A 344 13.42 -8.88 -9.03
C SER A 344 13.16 -7.52 -9.72
N LYS A 345 12.45 -7.54 -10.86
CA LYS A 345 12.03 -6.31 -11.54
C LYS A 345 11.01 -5.53 -10.71
N ALA A 346 11.00 -4.21 -10.86
CA ALA A 346 9.97 -3.37 -10.25
C ALA A 346 8.57 -3.81 -10.72
N SER A 347 7.62 -3.78 -9.80
CA SER A 347 6.21 -4.01 -10.10
C SER A 347 5.65 -2.90 -10.99
N LEU A 348 4.50 -3.16 -11.64
CA LEU A 348 3.82 -2.20 -12.49
C LEU A 348 2.46 -1.87 -11.85
N PRO A 349 2.34 -0.77 -11.07
CA PRO A 349 1.08 -0.43 -10.41
C PRO A 349 -0.08 -0.22 -11.38
N TYR A 350 0.20 0.31 -12.57
CA TYR A 350 -0.79 0.45 -13.63
C TYR A 350 -1.22 -0.89 -14.25
N ALA A 351 -0.56 -1.99 -13.94
CA ALA A 351 -0.93 -3.33 -14.38
C ALA A 351 -0.84 -4.29 -13.19
N SER A 352 -1.52 -3.93 -12.11
CA SER A 352 -1.61 -4.69 -10.85
C SER A 352 -2.18 -6.09 -11.07
N LYS A 353 -1.75 -7.04 -10.23
CA LYS A 353 -2.25 -8.42 -10.19
C LYS A 353 -3.74 -8.43 -9.89
N LYS A 354 -4.49 -9.29 -10.58
CA LYS A 354 -5.94 -9.47 -10.37
C LYS A 354 -6.30 -10.94 -10.50
N PHE A 355 -7.21 -11.40 -9.64
CA PHE A 355 -7.87 -12.68 -9.81
C PHE A 355 -8.96 -12.56 -10.87
N ILE A 356 -8.94 -13.49 -11.83
CA ILE A 356 -9.92 -13.56 -12.91
C ILE A 356 -10.58 -14.94 -12.87
N THR A 357 -11.90 -14.93 -12.75
CA THR A 357 -12.76 -16.09 -12.97
C THR A 357 -13.47 -15.91 -14.32
N PRO A 358 -13.11 -16.68 -15.36
CA PRO A 358 -13.78 -16.59 -16.65
C PRO A 358 -15.26 -16.92 -16.55
N ILE A 359 -16.10 -16.14 -17.23
CA ILE A 359 -17.54 -16.43 -17.37
C ILE A 359 -17.77 -16.97 -18.79
N GLY A 360 -18.15 -18.26 -18.90
CA GLY A 360 -18.53 -18.93 -20.16
C GLY A 360 -17.58 -20.04 -20.63
N GLU A 361 -18.06 -20.90 -21.55
CA GLU A 361 -17.26 -21.95 -22.19
C GLU A 361 -16.31 -21.35 -23.25
N GLY A 362 -15.08 -21.07 -22.87
CA GLY A 362 -14.03 -20.68 -23.79
C GLY A 362 -12.67 -21.07 -23.23
N SER A 363 -11.84 -21.73 -24.05
CA SER A 363 -10.44 -21.97 -23.69
C SER A 363 -9.73 -20.64 -23.39
N LEU A 364 -8.71 -20.70 -22.53
CA LEU A 364 -7.85 -19.56 -22.17
C LEU A 364 -7.39 -18.74 -23.38
N GLU A 365 -7.12 -19.41 -24.50
CA GLU A 365 -6.72 -18.80 -25.78
C GLU A 365 -7.80 -17.90 -26.40
N LYS A 366 -9.09 -18.26 -26.31
CA LYS A 366 -10.20 -17.42 -26.81
C LYS A 366 -10.42 -16.17 -25.97
N LEU A 367 -10.11 -16.22 -24.67
CA LEU A 367 -10.24 -15.06 -23.77
C LEU A 367 -9.18 -13.99 -24.07
N LEU A 368 -8.01 -14.39 -24.59
CA LEU A 368 -6.91 -13.50 -24.97
C LEU A 368 -7.17 -12.75 -26.29
N GLU A 369 -7.96 -13.32 -27.20
CA GLU A 369 -8.28 -12.71 -28.51
C GLU A 369 -9.35 -11.61 -28.45
N LEU A 370 -10.09 -11.52 -27.34
CA LEU A 370 -11.18 -10.55 -27.19
C LEU A 370 -10.66 -9.20 -26.68
N ASN A 371 -11.18 -8.11 -27.25
CA ASN A 371 -11.09 -6.74 -26.71
C ASN A 371 -11.48 -6.60 -25.21
N GLN A 372 -11.96 -7.68 -24.58
CA GLN A 372 -12.31 -7.79 -23.17
C GLN A 372 -11.10 -7.87 -22.21
N VAL A 373 -9.89 -8.24 -22.66
CA VAL A 373 -8.73 -8.18 -21.75
C VAL A 373 -8.29 -6.72 -21.51
N SER A 374 -8.49 -5.87 -22.52
CA SER A 374 -8.26 -4.43 -22.44
C SER A 374 -9.16 -3.74 -21.40
N SER A 375 -10.36 -4.28 -21.15
CA SER A 375 -11.25 -3.81 -20.09
C SER A 375 -10.93 -4.42 -18.72
N ARG A 376 -10.36 -5.64 -18.66
CA ARG A 376 -10.05 -6.36 -17.41
C ARG A 376 -8.84 -5.80 -16.67
N LEU A 377 -7.80 -5.40 -17.40
CA LEU A 377 -6.64 -4.72 -16.82
C LEU A 377 -6.86 -3.22 -16.65
N GLY A 378 -8.01 -2.64 -17.00
CA GLY A 378 -8.14 -1.18 -17.11
C GLY A 378 -7.14 -0.53 -18.09
N ILE A 379 -6.45 -1.35 -18.89
CA ILE A 379 -5.41 -0.96 -19.84
C ILE A 379 -5.64 -1.70 -21.13
N ASN A 380 -5.78 -0.94 -22.21
CA ASN A 380 -5.74 -1.51 -23.54
C ASN A 380 -4.36 -2.15 -23.80
N PHE A 381 -4.29 -3.37 -24.32
CA PHE A 381 -3.01 -4.00 -24.66
C PHE A 381 -2.13 -3.13 -25.56
N LYS A 382 -2.74 -2.30 -26.41
CA LYS A 382 -2.05 -1.30 -27.25
C LYS A 382 -1.36 -0.20 -26.45
N ASN A 383 -1.78 0.03 -25.21
CA ASN A 383 -1.22 1.02 -24.28
C ASN A 383 -0.11 0.44 -23.40
N LEU A 384 0.19 -0.87 -23.49
CA LEU A 384 1.35 -1.44 -22.81
C LEU A 384 2.64 -0.83 -23.36
N LYS A 385 3.49 -0.37 -22.44
CA LYS A 385 4.78 0.23 -22.80
C LYS A 385 5.67 -0.84 -23.44
N LYS A 386 6.48 -0.46 -24.43
CA LYS A 386 7.45 -1.36 -25.06
C LYS A 386 8.34 -2.02 -24.00
N GLY A 387 8.46 -3.35 -24.05
CA GLY A 387 9.25 -4.13 -23.09
C GLY A 387 8.52 -4.50 -21.79
N THR A 388 7.19 -4.41 -21.79
CA THR A 388 6.30 -5.04 -20.80
C THR A 388 5.46 -6.13 -21.44
N ALA A 389 4.98 -7.07 -20.65
CA ALA A 389 4.05 -8.13 -21.07
C ALA A 389 2.99 -8.33 -20.00
N VAL A 390 1.94 -9.07 -20.32
CA VAL A 390 0.98 -9.58 -19.34
C VAL A 390 1.26 -11.07 -19.15
N VAL A 391 1.27 -11.51 -17.90
CA VAL A 391 1.43 -12.92 -17.53
C VAL A 391 0.18 -13.37 -16.79
N GLN A 392 -0.23 -14.59 -17.08
CA GLN A 392 -1.31 -15.28 -16.39
C GLN A 392 -0.71 -16.50 -15.68
N THR A 393 -1.11 -16.71 -14.43
CA THR A 393 -0.73 -17.87 -13.62
C THR A 393 -1.99 -18.53 -13.14
N MET A 394 -2.22 -19.79 -13.54
CA MET A 394 -3.41 -20.55 -13.17
C MET A 394 -3.43 -20.77 -11.66
N THR A 395 -4.60 -20.61 -11.04
CA THR A 395 -4.81 -20.75 -9.60
C THR A 395 -6.11 -21.52 -9.33
N GLY A 396 -6.14 -22.30 -8.25
CA GLY A 396 -7.32 -23.05 -7.81
C GLY A 396 -7.30 -24.55 -8.15
N PRO A 397 -8.21 -25.35 -7.56
CA PRO A 397 -8.17 -26.82 -7.60
C PRO A 397 -8.22 -27.43 -9.01
N ASP A 398 -8.84 -26.75 -9.97
CA ASP A 398 -9.09 -27.27 -11.33
C ASP A 398 -8.65 -26.30 -12.46
N GLY A 399 -7.91 -25.24 -12.14
CA GLY A 399 -7.46 -24.23 -13.12
C GLY A 399 -8.58 -23.30 -13.65
N GLU A 400 -9.72 -23.26 -12.95
CA GLU A 400 -10.86 -22.39 -13.31
C GLU A 400 -10.61 -20.90 -13.04
N GLN A 401 -9.60 -20.55 -12.24
CA GLN A 401 -9.20 -19.18 -11.98
C GLN A 401 -7.75 -18.95 -12.42
N PHE A 402 -7.40 -17.69 -12.68
CA PHE A 402 -6.00 -17.30 -12.82
C PHE A 402 -5.74 -15.92 -12.24
N ILE A 403 -4.50 -15.72 -11.82
CA ILE A 403 -3.95 -14.40 -11.53
C ILE A 403 -3.38 -13.83 -12.82
N GLU A 404 -3.77 -12.62 -13.18
CA GLU A 404 -3.23 -11.87 -14.31
C GLU A 404 -2.47 -10.63 -13.82
N GLU A 405 -1.29 -10.34 -14.39
CA GLU A 405 -0.52 -9.15 -14.06
C GLU A 405 0.31 -8.61 -15.24
N GLY A 406 0.66 -7.33 -15.18
CA GLY A 406 1.70 -6.78 -16.04
C GLY A 406 3.09 -6.96 -15.45
N ILE A 407 4.03 -7.44 -16.27
CA ILE A 407 5.44 -7.58 -15.90
C ILE A 407 6.37 -6.77 -16.82
N VAL A 408 7.52 -6.40 -16.29
CA VAL A 408 8.64 -5.88 -17.06
C VAL A 408 9.46 -7.03 -17.64
N THR A 409 9.52 -7.15 -18.97
CA THR A 409 10.31 -8.18 -19.64
C THR A 409 11.73 -7.68 -19.95
N THR A 410 11.82 -6.64 -20.78
CA THR A 410 13.09 -6.09 -21.30
C THR A 410 13.30 -4.63 -20.96
N ARG A 411 12.26 -3.93 -20.50
CA ARG A 411 12.37 -2.54 -20.07
C ARG A 411 13.29 -2.43 -18.84
N ARG A 412 14.11 -1.38 -18.81
CA ARG A 412 14.95 -1.08 -17.66
C ARG A 412 14.12 -0.38 -16.58
N ASP A 413 14.42 -0.67 -15.33
CA ASP A 413 13.79 0.02 -14.20
C ASP A 413 14.23 1.48 -14.20
N ASN A 414 13.38 2.37 -13.69
CA ASN A 414 13.72 3.78 -13.59
C ASN A 414 14.83 3.95 -12.53
N PRO A 415 16.00 4.51 -12.86
CA PRO A 415 17.08 4.70 -11.89
C PRO A 415 16.69 5.58 -10.70
N ALA A 416 15.70 6.47 -10.84
CA ALA A 416 15.18 7.27 -9.74
C ALA A 416 14.24 6.51 -8.79
N ASN A 417 13.69 5.37 -9.24
CA ASN A 417 12.72 4.54 -8.52
C ASN A 417 13.15 3.07 -8.53
N THR A 418 14.42 2.84 -8.21
CA THR A 418 15.00 1.52 -8.08
C THR A 418 16.09 1.54 -7.03
N ALA A 419 16.64 0.39 -6.72
CA ALA A 419 17.70 0.22 -5.74
C ALA A 419 18.76 -0.77 -6.26
N CYS A 420 19.87 -0.86 -5.54
CA CYS A 420 20.87 -1.86 -5.83
C CYS A 420 20.24 -3.25 -5.74
N ALA A 421 20.30 -4.00 -6.83
CA ALA A 421 19.74 -5.35 -6.93
C ALA A 421 20.39 -6.37 -5.99
N ARG A 422 21.40 -5.98 -5.19
CA ARG A 422 22.03 -6.82 -4.17
C ARG A 422 21.73 -6.36 -2.75
N CYS A 423 22.06 -5.12 -2.42
CA CYS A 423 21.97 -4.61 -1.05
C CYS A 423 20.82 -3.64 -0.81
N GLY A 424 20.07 -3.24 -1.84
CA GLY A 424 18.97 -2.29 -1.69
C GLY A 424 19.36 -0.82 -1.53
N SER A 425 20.66 -0.48 -1.61
CA SER A 425 21.09 0.93 -1.58
C SER A 425 20.57 1.71 -2.79
N PRO A 426 19.93 2.87 -2.62
CA PRO A 426 19.47 3.72 -3.72
C PRO A 426 20.59 4.61 -4.31
N HIS A 427 21.81 4.54 -3.77
CA HIS A 427 22.87 5.50 -4.07
C HIS A 427 23.82 5.02 -5.18
N GLY A 428 24.27 5.96 -6.02
CA GLY A 428 25.35 5.73 -6.98
C GLY A 428 25.06 4.63 -8.00
N LEU A 429 23.79 4.42 -8.35
CA LEU A 429 23.34 3.29 -9.14
C LEU A 429 23.88 3.32 -10.57
N LYS A 430 24.54 2.23 -10.95
CA LYS A 430 24.99 1.96 -12.32
C LYS A 430 24.34 0.69 -12.84
N ALA A 431 23.81 0.76 -14.05
CA ALA A 431 23.24 -0.39 -14.72
C ALA A 431 24.32 -1.42 -15.05
N CYS A 432 23.95 -2.70 -15.07
CA CYS A 432 24.81 -3.77 -15.56
C CYS A 432 25.29 -3.46 -16.99
N GLY A 433 26.61 -3.33 -17.19
CA GLY A 433 27.16 -2.97 -18.51
C GLY A 433 26.85 -3.98 -19.64
N ARG A 434 26.40 -5.19 -19.31
CA ARG A 434 26.06 -6.22 -20.29
C ARG A 434 24.58 -6.20 -20.70
N CYS A 435 23.66 -6.41 -19.76
CA CYS A 435 22.22 -6.47 -20.09
C CYS A 435 21.49 -5.14 -19.84
N GLY A 436 22.04 -4.26 -19.00
CA GLY A 436 21.38 -3.03 -18.56
C GLY A 436 20.16 -3.23 -17.66
N GLN A 437 19.85 -4.47 -17.25
CA GLN A 437 18.57 -4.81 -16.61
C GLN A 437 18.55 -4.69 -15.08
N ARG A 438 19.70 -4.67 -14.42
CA ARG A 438 19.87 -4.56 -12.96
C ARG A 438 20.80 -3.39 -12.64
N PHE A 439 20.58 -2.76 -11.48
CA PHE A 439 21.37 -1.64 -10.99
C PHE A 439 22.22 -2.01 -9.78
N TYR A 440 23.38 -1.39 -9.65
CA TYR A 440 24.34 -1.64 -8.58
C TYR A 440 24.93 -0.34 -8.05
N CYS A 441 25.05 -0.21 -6.73
CA CYS A 441 25.74 0.92 -6.09
C CYS A 441 27.26 0.87 -6.25
N GLY A 442 27.82 -0.26 -6.70
CA GLY A 442 29.26 -0.41 -6.89
C GLY A 442 29.68 -1.77 -7.45
N LYS A 443 30.97 -1.87 -7.84
CA LYS A 443 31.56 -3.07 -8.46
C LYS A 443 31.48 -4.29 -7.56
N THR A 444 31.70 -4.12 -6.25
CA THR A 444 31.62 -5.22 -5.26
C THR A 444 30.24 -5.86 -5.24
N CYS A 445 29.18 -5.05 -5.18
CA CYS A 445 27.80 -5.54 -5.21
C CYS A 445 27.49 -6.25 -6.54
N GLN A 446 27.95 -5.71 -7.66
CA GLN A 446 27.79 -6.35 -8.96
C GLN A 446 28.51 -7.70 -9.04
N THR A 447 29.78 -7.78 -8.61
CA THR A 447 30.58 -9.02 -8.67
C THR A 447 30.01 -10.11 -7.78
N ASN A 448 29.55 -9.76 -6.58
CA ASN A 448 28.95 -10.74 -5.68
C ASN A 448 27.61 -11.23 -6.22
N HIS A 449 26.74 -10.31 -6.65
CA HIS A 449 25.46 -10.68 -7.25
C HIS A 449 25.61 -11.53 -8.51
N TRP A 450 26.63 -11.25 -9.33
CA TRP A 450 26.96 -12.03 -10.51
C TRP A 450 27.25 -13.49 -10.18
N LYS A 451 27.95 -13.75 -9.07
CA LYS A 451 28.27 -15.12 -8.62
C LYS A 451 27.07 -15.82 -8.01
N GLU A 452 26.23 -15.07 -7.28
CA GLU A 452 25.05 -15.59 -6.57
C GLU A 452 23.96 -16.03 -7.56
N THR A 453 23.44 -15.12 -8.41
CA THR A 453 22.23 -15.39 -9.23
C THR A 453 22.28 -14.75 -10.63
N HIS A 454 22.81 -13.53 -10.77
CA HIS A 454 22.61 -12.72 -11.98
C HIS A 454 23.27 -13.25 -13.26
N LYS A 455 24.30 -14.11 -13.17
CA LYS A 455 25.04 -14.60 -14.35
C LYS A 455 24.14 -15.36 -15.34
N LEU A 456 23.13 -16.09 -14.85
CA LEU A 456 22.20 -16.85 -15.69
C LEU A 456 21.24 -15.90 -16.41
N ASP A 457 20.56 -15.04 -15.66
CA ASP A 457 19.62 -14.03 -16.17
C ASP A 457 20.25 -13.05 -17.15
N CYS A 458 21.51 -12.68 -16.93
CA CYS A 458 22.19 -11.72 -17.80
C CYS A 458 22.53 -12.33 -19.18
N LYS A 459 22.72 -13.65 -19.26
CA LYS A 459 23.03 -14.33 -20.53
C LYS A 459 21.82 -14.45 -21.43
N THR A 460 20.64 -14.66 -20.87
CA THR A 460 19.38 -14.85 -21.61
C THR A 460 18.81 -13.53 -22.16
N LYS A 461 19.17 -12.39 -21.57
CA LYS A 461 18.66 -11.05 -21.94
C LYS A 461 19.61 -10.22 -22.81
N LYS A 462 20.45 -10.86 -23.63
CA LYS A 462 21.36 -10.14 -24.54
C LYS A 462 20.51 -9.47 -25.63
N HIS A 463 20.54 -8.14 -25.68
CA HIS A 463 19.97 -7.36 -26.79
C HIS A 463 20.76 -7.59 -28.08
#